data_AF-A0A6P3CJF3-F1
#
_entry.id   AF-A0A6P3CJF3-F1
#
_cell.length_a   1.000
_cell.length_b   1.000
_cell.length_c   1.000
_cell.angle_alpha   90.00
_cell.angle_beta   90.00
_cell.angle_gamma   90.00
#
_symmetry.space_group_name_H-M   'P 1'
#
loop_
_entity.id
_entity.type
_entity.pdbx_description
1 polymer ?
#
loop_
_entity_poly.entity_id
_entity_poly.type
_entity_poly.pdbx_seq_one_letter_code
_entity_poly.pdbx_strand_id
1 'polypeptide(L)'
;MTENVAGITIPDSQLTREITELVRDTASPLLFHHSSRVFYFAALAGQRRGLKYDPELLYCGCMFHDMGLTHKHSSACERFEVDGANAARDFLKGKGISQQDIDVVWTSIALHTTPGIPQHMHPVIALVTAGVEMDVLGLTYPEYSDVEREAVVRAHPRTPRFKEDIIQAFYDGIKHKPDTTFGNVKADVLADKDPHFHAGNFCSVIRSSAWAG
;
A
#
# COMPACT_ATOMS: atom_id res chain seq x y z
N MET A 1 19.14 -5.70 17.18
CA MET A 1 18.94 -4.25 17.41
C MET A 1 17.94 -3.80 16.37
N THR A 2 16.78 -3.32 16.80
CA THR A 2 15.80 -2.72 15.89
C THR A 2 16.38 -1.42 15.33
N GLU A 3 16.39 -1.30 14.01
CA GLU A 3 16.89 -0.11 13.31
C GLU A 3 16.01 1.09 13.69
N ASN A 4 16.62 2.13 14.27
CA ASN A 4 15.94 3.39 14.53
C ASN A 4 16.20 4.33 13.35
N VAL A 5 15.13 4.69 12.65
CA VAL A 5 15.18 5.57 11.48
C VAL A 5 14.36 6.81 11.80
N ALA A 6 15.04 7.95 11.96
CA ALA A 6 14.41 9.23 12.31
C ALA A 6 13.53 9.18 13.57
N GLY A 7 13.92 8.42 14.60
CA GLY A 7 13.14 8.29 15.83
C GLY A 7 12.00 7.26 15.76
N ILE A 8 11.78 6.63 14.61
CA ILE A 8 10.84 5.52 14.44
C ILE A 8 11.58 4.19 14.54
N THR A 9 10.97 3.24 15.24
CA THR A 9 11.51 1.89 15.41
C THR A 9 10.43 0.88 15.03
N ILE A 10 10.76 -0.13 14.23
CA ILE A 10 9.87 -1.26 13.98
C ILE A 10 9.72 -2.05 15.28
N PRO A 11 8.51 -2.42 15.73
CA PRO A 11 8.33 -3.20 16.94
C PRO A 11 9.18 -4.47 16.93
N ASP A 12 9.88 -4.77 18.03
CA ASP A 12 10.68 -5.99 18.14
C ASP A 12 9.82 -7.16 18.62
N SER A 13 8.98 -7.69 17.74
CA SER A 13 8.10 -8.80 18.08
C SER A 13 8.24 -9.96 17.10
N GLN A 14 7.69 -11.11 17.49
CA GLN A 14 7.62 -12.25 16.58
C GLN A 14 6.78 -11.91 15.34
N LEU A 15 5.65 -11.21 15.52
CA LEU A 15 4.74 -10.87 14.44
C LEU A 15 5.44 -10.00 13.38
N THR A 16 6.13 -8.93 13.78
CA THR A 16 6.81 -8.03 12.83
C THR A 16 7.97 -8.73 12.11
N ARG A 17 8.72 -9.60 12.78
CA ARG A 17 9.80 -10.39 12.15
C ARG A 17 9.24 -11.32 11.08
N GLU A 18 8.17 -12.05 11.38
CA GLU A 18 7.52 -12.95 10.42
C GLU A 18 6.86 -12.20 9.25
N ILE A 19 6.27 -11.03 9.50
CA ILE A 19 5.79 -10.11 8.44
C ILE A 19 6.97 -9.72 7.52
N THR A 20 8.08 -9.30 8.13
CA THR A 20 9.26 -8.83 7.40
C THR A 20 9.82 -9.94 6.51
N GLU A 21 9.98 -11.14 7.05
CA GLU A 21 10.49 -12.31 6.33
C GLU A 21 9.58 -12.67 5.15
N LEU A 22 8.27 -12.83 5.40
CA LEU A 22 7.32 -13.21 4.36
C LEU A 22 7.30 -12.21 3.19
N VAL A 23 7.25 -10.92 3.49
CA VAL A 23 7.20 -9.88 2.44
C VAL A 23 8.54 -9.80 1.71
N ARG A 24 9.67 -9.91 2.40
CA ARG A 24 11.00 -9.93 1.77
C ARG A 24 11.19 -11.09 0.81
N ASP A 25 10.67 -12.27 1.17
CA ASP A 25 10.82 -13.49 0.37
C ASP A 25 9.85 -13.55 -0.81
N THR A 26 8.77 -12.76 -0.77
CA THR A 26 7.70 -12.80 -1.79
C THR A 26 7.73 -11.60 -2.74
N ALA A 27 8.00 -10.41 -2.21
CA ALA A 27 8.01 -9.17 -2.98
C ALA A 27 9.36 -8.93 -3.66
N SER A 28 9.38 -8.12 -4.72
CA SER A 28 10.64 -7.67 -5.29
C SER A 28 11.38 -6.74 -4.30
N PRO A 29 12.72 -6.59 -4.42
CA PRO A 29 13.46 -5.64 -3.59
C PRO A 29 12.89 -4.22 -3.66
N LEU A 30 12.42 -3.80 -4.85
CA LEU A 30 11.76 -2.50 -5.04
C LEU A 30 10.54 -2.33 -4.13
N LEU A 31 9.62 -3.32 -4.15
CA LEU A 31 8.38 -3.29 -3.37
C LEU A 31 8.64 -3.45 -1.87
N PHE A 32 9.62 -4.26 -1.48
CA PHE A 32 10.04 -4.40 -0.09
C PHE A 32 10.57 -3.08 0.48
N HIS A 33 11.50 -2.42 -0.23
CA HIS A 33 12.02 -1.12 0.20
C HIS A 33 10.93 -0.04 0.19
N HIS A 34 10.04 -0.04 -0.80
CA HIS A 34 8.88 0.85 -0.83
C HIS A 34 7.99 0.68 0.40
N SER A 35 7.53 -0.53 0.67
CA SER A 35 6.67 -0.85 1.81
C SER A 35 7.31 -0.50 3.16
N SER A 36 8.63 -0.69 3.27
CA SER A 36 9.38 -0.29 4.46
C SER A 36 9.40 1.24 4.63
N ARG A 37 9.63 2.01 3.55
CA ARG A 37 9.55 3.49 3.61
C ARG A 37 8.15 3.98 3.94
N VAL A 38 7.12 3.34 3.39
CA VAL A 38 5.71 3.62 3.69
C VAL A 38 5.46 3.51 5.20
N PHE A 39 5.97 2.47 5.87
CA PHE A 39 5.86 2.37 7.33
C PHE A 39 6.51 3.54 8.06
N TYR A 40 7.76 3.90 7.73
CA TYR A 40 8.45 4.99 8.41
C TYR A 40 7.75 6.34 8.22
N PHE A 41 7.32 6.65 6.99
CA PHE A 41 6.58 7.88 6.73
C PHE A 41 5.20 7.88 7.40
N ALA A 42 4.50 6.74 7.41
CA ALA A 42 3.24 6.58 8.13
C ALA A 42 3.41 6.81 9.64
N ALA A 43 4.46 6.26 10.24
CA ALA A 43 4.72 6.42 11.66
C ALA A 43 5.09 7.86 12.03
N LEU A 44 5.91 8.53 11.21
CA LEU A 44 6.22 9.97 11.34
C LEU A 44 4.96 10.84 11.20
N ALA A 45 4.10 10.54 10.23
CA ALA A 45 2.81 11.21 10.08
C ALA A 45 1.93 11.04 11.33
N GLY A 46 1.92 9.84 11.91
CA GLY A 46 1.21 9.53 13.15
C GLY A 46 1.69 10.38 14.33
N GLN A 47 3.02 10.53 14.49
CA GLN A 47 3.60 11.40 15.51
C GLN A 47 3.19 12.86 15.33
N ARG A 48 3.29 13.41 14.11
CA ARG A 48 2.93 14.81 13.84
C ARG A 48 1.45 15.10 14.02
N ARG A 49 0.59 14.15 13.65
CA ARG A 49 -0.87 14.27 13.75
C ARG A 49 -1.41 13.91 15.15
N GLY A 50 -0.55 13.44 16.06
CA GLY A 50 -0.95 13.00 17.40
C GLY A 50 -1.88 11.78 17.40
N LEU A 51 -1.79 10.94 16.35
CA LEU A 51 -2.66 9.78 16.19
C LEU A 51 -2.13 8.58 16.97
N LYS A 52 -3.01 7.92 17.73
CA LYS A 52 -2.69 6.68 18.46
C LYS A 52 -3.07 5.47 17.61
N TYR A 53 -2.16 4.53 17.47
CA TYR A 53 -2.35 3.30 16.70
C TYR A 53 -1.51 2.18 17.30
N ASP A 54 -1.87 0.94 16.97
CA ASP A 54 -1.02 -0.22 17.23
C ASP A 54 0.09 -0.27 16.15
N PRO A 55 1.38 -0.21 16.54
CA PRO A 55 2.48 -0.16 15.58
C PRO A 55 2.70 -1.47 14.83
N GLU A 56 2.29 -2.62 15.36
CA GLU A 56 2.36 -3.91 14.65
C GLU A 56 1.30 -3.98 13.55
N LEU A 57 0.09 -3.48 13.82
CA LEU A 57 -0.96 -3.42 12.82
C LEU A 57 -0.62 -2.41 11.71
N LEU A 58 -0.05 -1.26 12.07
CA LEU A 58 0.45 -0.31 11.07
C LEU A 58 1.55 -0.95 10.22
N TYR A 59 2.52 -1.63 10.85
CA TYR A 59 3.59 -2.32 10.15
C TYR A 59 3.03 -3.39 9.20
N CYS A 60 2.06 -4.19 9.64
CA CYS A 60 1.40 -5.18 8.80
C CYS A 60 0.72 -4.54 7.59
N GLY A 61 -0.08 -3.50 7.80
CA GLY A 61 -0.75 -2.76 6.73
C GLY A 61 0.24 -2.22 5.70
N CYS A 62 1.30 -1.54 6.15
CA CYS A 62 2.34 -1.01 5.26
C CYS A 62 3.12 -2.10 4.52
N MET A 63 3.45 -3.22 5.16
CA MET A 63 4.25 -4.27 4.53
C MET A 63 3.45 -5.12 3.53
N PHE A 64 2.14 -5.28 3.73
CA PHE A 64 1.30 -6.10 2.85
C PHE A 64 0.61 -5.33 1.72
N HIS A 65 0.61 -3.99 1.73
CA HIS A 65 -0.28 -3.22 0.85
C HIS A 65 -0.11 -3.51 -0.66
N ASP A 66 1.13 -3.82 -1.08
CA ASP A 66 1.48 -4.13 -2.46
C ASP A 66 1.63 -5.64 -2.74
N MET A 67 1.33 -6.51 -1.77
CA MET A 67 1.48 -7.96 -1.95
C MET A 67 0.60 -8.51 -3.07
N GLY A 68 -0.55 -7.87 -3.36
CA GLY A 68 -1.42 -8.25 -4.47
C GLY A 68 -0.82 -8.03 -5.88
N LEU A 69 0.31 -7.32 -5.99
CA LEU A 69 1.08 -7.20 -7.24
C LEU A 69 1.97 -8.43 -7.49
N THR A 70 2.18 -9.26 -6.48
CA THR A 70 3.00 -10.48 -6.61
C THR A 70 2.19 -11.62 -7.20
N HIS A 71 2.80 -12.43 -8.07
CA HIS A 71 2.09 -13.55 -8.71
C HIS A 71 1.46 -14.53 -7.70
N LYS A 72 2.09 -14.72 -6.54
CA LYS A 72 1.61 -15.64 -5.49
C LYS A 72 0.27 -15.20 -4.86
N HIS A 73 0.02 -13.89 -4.82
CA HIS A 73 -1.16 -13.32 -4.17
C HIS A 73 -2.11 -12.62 -5.13
N SER A 74 -1.78 -12.58 -6.43
CA SER A 74 -2.63 -11.99 -7.46
C SER A 74 -3.75 -12.98 -7.86
N SER A 75 -5.00 -12.60 -7.63
CA SER A 75 -6.16 -13.32 -8.18
C SER A 75 -6.50 -12.82 -9.58
N ALA A 76 -7.37 -13.55 -10.29
CA ALA A 76 -7.81 -13.19 -11.63
C ALA A 76 -8.85 -12.05 -11.66
N CYS A 77 -9.61 -11.86 -10.58
CA CYS A 77 -10.82 -11.01 -10.58
C CYS A 77 -10.80 -9.88 -9.55
N GLU A 78 -9.96 -9.95 -8.51
CA GLU A 78 -9.87 -8.87 -7.53
C GLU A 78 -8.83 -7.84 -7.95
N ARG A 79 -9.08 -6.59 -7.56
CA ARG A 79 -8.08 -5.53 -7.62
C ARG A 79 -6.90 -5.85 -6.70
N PHE A 80 -5.70 -5.38 -7.05
CA PHE A 80 -4.48 -5.75 -6.31
C PHE A 80 -4.52 -5.30 -4.84
N GLU A 81 -5.24 -4.21 -4.53
CA GLU A 81 -5.42 -3.73 -3.16
C GLU A 81 -6.18 -4.76 -2.32
N VAL A 82 -7.22 -5.38 -2.88
CA VAL A 82 -8.02 -6.42 -2.20
C VAL A 82 -7.22 -7.72 -2.09
N ASP A 83 -6.45 -8.08 -3.12
CA ASP A 83 -5.53 -9.22 -3.07
C ASP A 83 -4.49 -9.08 -1.95
N GLY A 84 -3.85 -7.91 -1.83
CA GLY A 84 -2.91 -7.62 -0.75
C GLY A 84 -3.58 -7.66 0.63
N ALA A 85 -4.79 -7.10 0.74
CA ALA A 85 -5.58 -7.13 1.97
C ALA A 85 -5.96 -8.57 2.36
N ASN A 86 -6.36 -9.40 1.40
CA ASN A 86 -6.67 -10.82 1.61
C ASN A 86 -5.45 -11.61 2.06
N ALA A 87 -4.27 -11.35 1.47
CA ALA A 87 -3.01 -11.95 1.91
C ALA A 87 -2.68 -11.60 3.37
N ALA A 88 -2.87 -10.34 3.77
CA ALA A 88 -2.67 -9.91 5.15
C ALA A 88 -3.66 -10.58 6.11
N ARG A 89 -4.94 -10.63 5.75
CA ARG A 89 -5.98 -11.32 6.53
C ARG A 89 -5.63 -12.78 6.77
N ASP A 90 -5.26 -13.51 5.71
CA ASP A 90 -5.00 -14.94 5.82
C ASP A 90 -3.75 -15.21 6.67
N PHE A 91 -2.71 -14.36 6.54
CA PHE A 91 -1.54 -14.38 7.41
C PHE A 91 -1.92 -14.14 8.88
N LEU A 92 -2.63 -13.04 9.18
CA LEU A 92 -2.99 -12.65 10.55
C LEU A 92 -3.94 -13.64 11.22
N LYS A 93 -4.88 -14.25 10.47
CA LYS A 93 -5.70 -15.36 10.96
C LYS A 93 -4.84 -16.53 11.43
N GLY A 94 -3.81 -16.89 10.67
CA GLY A 94 -2.84 -17.92 11.05
C GLY A 94 -2.02 -17.59 12.30
N LYS A 95 -2.00 -16.32 12.73
CA LYS A 95 -1.32 -15.84 13.95
C LYS A 95 -2.25 -15.64 15.14
N GLY A 96 -3.55 -15.95 15.00
CA GLY A 96 -4.53 -15.80 16.07
C GLY A 96 -4.88 -14.35 16.42
N ILE A 97 -4.64 -13.42 15.49
CA ILE A 97 -5.02 -12.01 15.66
C ILE A 97 -6.55 -11.87 15.62
N SER A 98 -7.07 -10.92 16.38
CA SER A 98 -8.52 -10.70 16.50
C SER A 98 -9.14 -10.31 15.14
N GLN A 99 -10.40 -10.70 14.90
CA GLN A 99 -11.09 -10.33 13.67
C GLN A 99 -11.21 -8.80 13.51
N GLN A 100 -11.37 -8.08 14.62
CA GLN A 100 -11.42 -6.61 14.60
C GLN A 100 -10.12 -5.99 14.09
N ASP A 101 -8.96 -6.48 14.55
CA ASP A 101 -7.66 -5.97 14.10
C ASP A 101 -7.37 -6.37 12.66
N ILE A 102 -7.78 -7.58 12.28
CA ILE A 102 -7.74 -8.05 10.89
C ILE A 102 -8.56 -7.13 9.98
N ASP A 103 -9.76 -6.73 10.39
CA ASP A 103 -10.62 -5.85 9.60
C ASP A 103 -10.00 -4.46 9.43
N VAL A 104 -9.35 -3.93 10.49
CA VAL A 104 -8.60 -2.67 10.43
C VAL A 104 -7.44 -2.76 9.44
N VAL A 105 -6.61 -3.81 9.52
CA VAL A 105 -5.47 -4.00 8.61
C VAL A 105 -5.96 -4.20 7.17
N TRP A 106 -6.94 -5.09 6.97
CA TRP A 106 -7.51 -5.36 5.66
C TRP A 106 -8.05 -4.07 5.03
N THR A 107 -8.79 -3.26 5.80
CA THR A 107 -9.35 -1.99 5.30
C THR A 107 -8.25 -0.97 4.98
N SER A 108 -7.19 -0.90 5.79
CA SER A 108 -6.06 0.00 5.54
C SER A 108 -5.37 -0.29 4.21
N ILE A 109 -5.27 -1.57 3.85
CA ILE A 109 -4.70 -2.02 2.60
C ILE A 109 -5.70 -1.83 1.45
N ALA A 110 -6.95 -2.27 1.61
CA ALA A 110 -7.93 -2.20 0.53
C ALA A 110 -8.20 -0.76 0.04
N LEU A 111 -8.02 0.25 0.90
CA LEU A 111 -8.26 1.65 0.59
C LEU A 111 -6.99 2.47 0.35
N HIS A 112 -5.79 1.88 0.37
CA HIS A 112 -4.54 2.67 0.36
C HIS A 112 -4.35 3.51 -0.92
N THR A 113 -4.98 3.13 -2.04
CA THR A 113 -4.98 3.86 -3.32
C THR A 113 -6.25 4.70 -3.55
N THR A 114 -7.10 4.85 -2.53
CA THR A 114 -8.38 5.57 -2.64
C THR A 114 -8.31 6.87 -1.84
N PRO A 115 -7.55 7.88 -2.29
CA PRO A 115 -7.39 9.13 -1.55
C PRO A 115 -8.74 9.81 -1.35
N GLY A 116 -8.89 10.51 -0.22
CA GLY A 116 -10.14 11.19 0.12
C GLY A 116 -11.06 10.40 1.03
N ILE A 117 -10.84 9.10 1.26
CA ILE A 117 -11.62 8.29 2.22
C ILE A 117 -10.82 7.96 3.50
N PRO A 118 -9.60 7.38 3.43
CA PRO A 118 -8.89 6.84 4.58
C PRO A 118 -8.63 7.84 5.72
N GLN A 119 -8.43 9.12 5.41
CA GLN A 119 -8.13 10.15 6.41
C GLN A 119 -9.28 10.42 7.40
N HIS A 120 -10.49 9.95 7.11
CA HIS A 120 -11.65 10.05 7.98
C HIS A 120 -11.91 8.77 8.81
N MET A 121 -11.03 7.78 8.71
CA MET A 121 -11.22 6.44 9.31
C MET A 121 -10.26 6.20 10.47
N HIS A 122 -10.17 4.94 10.92
CA HIS A 122 -9.26 4.50 11.97
C HIS A 122 -7.80 4.96 11.69
N PRO A 123 -7.01 5.34 12.72
CA PRO A 123 -5.64 5.81 12.54
C PRO A 123 -4.74 4.92 11.68
N VAL A 124 -4.79 3.60 11.83
CA VAL A 124 -4.04 2.67 10.97
C VAL A 124 -4.42 2.83 9.50
N ILE A 125 -5.71 2.96 9.21
CA ILE A 125 -6.24 3.16 7.85
C ILE A 125 -5.74 4.48 7.26
N ALA A 126 -5.86 5.57 8.01
CA ALA A 126 -5.39 6.88 7.58
C ALA A 126 -3.87 6.93 7.36
N LEU A 127 -3.10 6.23 8.19
CA LEU A 127 -1.63 6.30 8.18
C LEU A 127 -0.98 5.43 7.10
N VAL A 128 -1.54 4.26 6.77
CA VAL A 128 -1.05 3.46 5.64
C VAL A 128 -1.13 4.29 4.35
N THR A 129 -2.29 4.92 4.08
CA THR A 129 -2.45 5.83 2.94
C THR A 129 -1.48 7.01 2.99
N ALA A 130 -1.33 7.67 4.16
CA ALA A 130 -0.40 8.80 4.29
C ALA A 130 1.06 8.42 3.98
N GLY A 131 1.50 7.21 4.36
CA GLY A 131 2.82 6.69 4.02
C GLY A 131 2.99 6.48 2.51
N VAL A 132 1.98 5.92 1.83
CA VAL A 132 1.98 5.71 0.37
C VAL A 132 1.99 7.05 -0.37
N GLU A 133 1.13 7.99 0.04
CA GLU A 133 1.04 9.34 -0.51
C GLU A 133 2.37 10.09 -0.40
N MET A 134 3.08 9.92 0.72
CA MET A 134 4.40 10.49 0.91
C MET A 134 5.46 9.82 0.01
N ASP A 135 5.57 8.49 -0.01
CA ASP A 135 6.69 7.82 -0.68
C ASP A 135 6.59 7.84 -2.22
N VAL A 136 5.37 7.75 -2.78
CA VAL A 136 5.16 7.65 -4.24
C VAL A 136 4.71 8.97 -4.84
N LEU A 137 3.71 9.62 -4.23
CA LEU A 137 3.09 10.83 -4.79
C LEU A 137 3.79 12.11 -4.33
N GLY A 138 4.49 12.08 -3.20
CA GLY A 138 5.16 13.23 -2.61
C GLY A 138 4.20 14.31 -2.08
N LEU A 139 2.93 13.98 -1.83
CA LEU A 139 1.89 14.98 -1.50
C LEU A 139 2.22 15.80 -0.25
N THR A 140 2.76 15.14 0.78
CA THR A 140 3.12 15.78 2.06
C THR A 140 4.62 16.04 2.15
N TYR A 141 5.37 16.00 1.04
CA TYR A 141 6.83 16.08 1.04
C TYR A 141 7.37 17.25 1.89
N PRO A 142 6.88 18.50 1.76
CA PRO A 142 7.37 19.64 2.54
C PRO A 142 7.13 19.55 4.05
N GLU A 143 6.24 18.67 4.51
CA GLU A 143 5.95 18.49 5.93
C GLU A 143 7.06 17.72 6.67
N TYR A 144 7.92 17.00 5.93
CA TYR A 144 9.04 16.23 6.46
C TYR A 144 10.34 16.99 6.27
N SER A 145 11.15 17.08 7.33
CA SER A 145 12.48 17.66 7.27
C SER A 145 13.40 16.83 6.36
N ASP A 146 14.43 17.47 5.80
CA ASP A 146 15.45 16.77 5.03
C ASP A 146 16.08 15.63 5.82
N VAL A 147 16.35 15.85 7.12
CA VAL A 147 16.94 14.84 8.02
C VAL A 147 16.07 13.59 8.10
N GLU A 148 14.75 13.73 8.28
CA GLU A 148 13.83 12.59 8.33
C GLU A 148 13.76 11.88 6.98
N ARG A 149 13.58 12.64 5.89
CA ARG A 149 13.47 12.08 4.54
C ARG A 149 14.73 11.30 4.17
N GLU A 150 15.89 11.89 4.35
CA GLU A 150 17.19 11.30 4.04
C GLU A 150 17.50 10.08 4.91
N ALA A 151 17.13 10.08 6.19
CA ALA A 151 17.29 8.90 7.04
C ALA A 151 16.49 7.71 6.49
N VAL A 152 15.22 7.93 6.10
CA VAL A 152 14.35 6.89 5.56
C VAL A 152 14.85 6.33 4.23
N VAL A 153 15.24 7.18 3.27
CA VAL A 153 15.77 6.70 1.99
C VAL A 153 17.18 6.11 2.09
N ARG A 154 17.95 6.44 3.13
CA ARG A 154 19.26 5.81 3.38
C ARG A 154 19.09 4.38 3.91
N ALA A 155 18.15 4.17 4.83
CA ALA A 155 17.83 2.85 5.36
C ALA A 155 17.15 1.96 4.30
N HIS A 156 16.25 2.54 3.48
CA HIS A 156 15.56 1.83 2.41
C HIS A 156 15.74 2.55 1.06
N PRO A 157 16.85 2.28 0.34
CA PRO A 157 17.20 2.96 -0.89
C PRO A 157 16.12 2.95 -1.97
N ARG A 158 16.05 4.07 -2.70
CA ARG A 158 15.31 4.20 -3.95
C ARG A 158 16.28 3.99 -5.11
N THR A 159 15.83 3.32 -6.17
CA THR A 159 16.63 3.22 -7.39
C THR A 159 16.75 4.60 -8.05
N PRO A 160 17.80 4.86 -8.86
CA PRO A 160 17.93 6.13 -9.59
C PRO A 160 16.72 6.45 -10.48
N ARG A 161 16.00 5.43 -10.96
CA ARG A 161 14.79 5.56 -11.78
C ARG A 161 13.51 5.14 -11.04
N PHE A 162 13.48 5.28 -9.71
CA PHE A 162 12.40 4.74 -8.88
C PHE A 162 10.99 5.01 -9.40
N LYS A 163 10.72 6.22 -9.92
CA LYS A 163 9.41 6.58 -10.47
C LYS A 163 8.99 5.67 -11.62
N GLU A 164 9.87 5.43 -12.58
CA GLU A 164 9.58 4.52 -13.70
C GLU A 164 9.51 3.07 -13.23
N ASP A 165 10.41 2.68 -12.31
CA ASP A 165 10.46 1.31 -11.83
C ASP A 165 9.19 0.94 -11.01
N ILE A 166 8.65 1.86 -10.20
CA ILE A 166 7.42 1.61 -9.43
C ILE A 166 6.17 1.63 -10.31
N ILE A 167 6.09 2.53 -11.31
CA ILE A 167 5.00 2.51 -12.30
C ILE A 167 5.02 1.20 -13.08
N GLN A 168 6.20 0.73 -13.48
CA GLN A 168 6.37 -0.56 -14.15
C GLN A 168 5.92 -1.73 -13.27
N ALA A 169 6.27 -1.73 -11.98
CA ALA A 169 5.83 -2.75 -11.03
C ALA A 169 4.30 -2.78 -10.88
N PHE A 170 3.66 -1.62 -10.84
CA PHE A 170 2.20 -1.54 -10.84
C PHE A 170 1.61 -2.11 -12.13
N TYR A 171 2.13 -1.73 -13.30
CA TYR A 171 1.66 -2.23 -14.59
C TYR A 171 1.80 -3.76 -14.69
N ASP A 172 2.97 -4.30 -14.38
CA ASP A 172 3.22 -5.74 -14.47
C ASP A 172 2.34 -6.56 -13.52
N GLY A 173 1.99 -5.99 -12.35
CA GLY A 173 1.11 -6.64 -11.38
C GLY A 173 -0.39 -6.62 -11.74
N ILE A 174 -0.83 -5.82 -12.72
CA ILE A 174 -2.26 -5.64 -13.02
C ILE A 174 -2.64 -5.80 -14.50
N LYS A 175 -1.69 -5.76 -15.44
CA LYS A 175 -1.99 -5.79 -16.89
C LYS A 175 -2.76 -7.02 -17.36
N HIS A 176 -2.68 -8.13 -16.64
CA HIS A 176 -3.43 -9.36 -16.94
C HIS A 176 -4.89 -9.34 -16.46
N LYS A 177 -5.31 -8.28 -15.74
CA LYS A 177 -6.67 -8.12 -15.21
C LYS A 177 -7.17 -6.67 -15.29
N PRO A 178 -7.17 -6.08 -16.51
CA PRO A 178 -7.46 -4.66 -16.72
C PRO A 178 -8.83 -4.22 -16.19
N ASP A 179 -9.84 -5.09 -16.23
CA ASP A 179 -11.20 -4.75 -15.76
C ASP A 179 -11.25 -4.44 -14.26
N THR A 180 -10.28 -4.91 -13.48
CA THR A 180 -10.17 -4.63 -12.04
C THR A 180 -9.73 -3.19 -11.74
N THR A 181 -9.31 -2.42 -12.75
CA THR A 181 -8.94 -1.01 -12.60
C THR A 181 -10.10 -0.04 -12.78
N PHE A 182 -11.32 -0.53 -13.02
CA PHE A 182 -12.49 0.32 -13.21
C PHE A 182 -12.73 1.21 -11.98
N GLY A 183 -12.76 2.53 -12.21
CA GLY A 183 -13.02 3.52 -11.16
C GLY A 183 -11.86 3.78 -10.19
N ASN A 184 -10.62 3.40 -10.51
CA ASN A 184 -9.46 3.66 -9.65
C ASN A 184 -8.20 4.10 -10.41
N VAL A 185 -7.22 4.63 -9.66
CA VAL A 185 -5.99 5.26 -10.18
C VAL A 185 -5.09 4.30 -10.97
N LYS A 186 -5.31 2.99 -10.89
CA LYS A 186 -4.49 2.02 -11.64
C LYS A 186 -4.90 1.94 -13.11
N ALA A 187 -6.07 2.47 -13.49
CA ALA A 187 -6.41 2.69 -14.89
C ALA A 187 -5.44 3.67 -15.56
N ASP A 188 -4.95 4.68 -14.83
CA ASP A 188 -3.97 5.65 -15.35
C ASP A 188 -2.62 4.98 -15.64
N VAL A 189 -2.20 4.02 -14.79
CA VAL A 189 -0.99 3.22 -15.02
C VAL A 189 -1.11 2.38 -16.28
N LEU A 190 -2.26 1.74 -16.50
CA LEU A 190 -2.50 0.96 -17.71
C LEU A 190 -2.52 1.85 -18.96
N ALA A 191 -3.19 3.00 -18.89
CA ALA A 191 -3.25 3.95 -19.99
C ALA A 191 -1.87 4.54 -20.35
N ASP A 192 -0.99 4.75 -19.37
CA ASP A 192 0.38 5.21 -19.58
C ASP A 192 1.25 4.16 -20.30
N LYS A 193 1.13 2.88 -19.91
CA LYS A 193 2.01 1.80 -20.38
C LYS A 193 1.48 1.01 -21.58
N ASP A 194 0.17 1.01 -21.82
CA ASP A 194 -0.46 0.32 -22.94
C ASP A 194 -1.35 1.27 -23.76
N PRO A 195 -0.92 1.69 -24.97
CA PRO A 195 -1.70 2.60 -25.81
C PRO A 195 -2.99 1.98 -26.34
N HIS A 196 -3.17 0.65 -26.24
CA HIS A 196 -4.40 -0.03 -26.62
C HIS A 196 -5.36 -0.22 -25.45
N PHE A 197 -4.93 0.11 -24.22
CA PHE A 197 -5.83 0.07 -23.08
C PHE A 197 -6.89 1.17 -23.19
N HIS A 198 -8.14 0.78 -22.95
CA HIS A 198 -9.27 1.70 -22.90
C HIS A 198 -9.95 1.57 -21.54
N ALA A 199 -9.82 2.61 -20.72
CA ALA A 199 -10.45 2.64 -19.42
C ALA A 199 -11.97 2.51 -19.54
N GLY A 200 -12.56 1.66 -18.69
CA GLY A 200 -14.02 1.55 -18.61
C GLY A 200 -14.65 2.90 -18.25
N ASN A 201 -15.73 3.25 -18.94
CA ASN A 201 -16.43 4.52 -18.74
C ASN A 201 -17.68 4.34 -17.88
N PHE A 202 -17.69 4.92 -16.68
CA PHE A 202 -18.82 4.81 -15.75
C PHE A 202 -20.14 5.34 -16.31
N CYS A 203 -20.11 6.48 -17.02
CA CYS A 203 -21.32 7.03 -17.64
C CYS A 203 -21.86 6.11 -18.74
N SER A 204 -21.00 5.45 -19.52
CA SER A 204 -21.43 4.45 -20.52
C SER A 204 -22.06 3.22 -19.88
N VAL A 205 -21.53 2.76 -18.73
CA VAL A 205 -22.15 1.67 -17.94
C VAL A 205 -23.55 2.06 -17.49
N ILE A 206 -23.74 3.27 -16.96
CA ILE A 206 -25.07 3.77 -16.58
C ILE A 206 -26.01 3.82 -17.80
N ARG A 207 -25.58 4.41 -18.92
CA ARG A 207 -26.41 4.54 -20.13
C ARG A 207 -26.77 3.21 -20.77
N SER A 208 -25.96 2.17 -20.55
CA SER A 208 -26.17 0.82 -21.11
C SER A 208 -26.85 -0.12 -20.12
N SER A 209 -27.21 0.37 -18.93
CA SER A 209 -27.96 -0.36 -17.93
C SER A 209 -29.31 -0.85 -18.49
N ALA A 210 -29.74 -2.05 -18.10
CA ALA A 210 -31.06 -2.58 -18.45
C ALA A 210 -32.22 -1.83 -17.75
N TRP A 211 -31.92 -0.99 -16.76
CA TRP A 211 -32.91 -0.14 -16.10
C TRP A 211 -33.39 0.95 -17.05
N ALA A 212 -34.71 1.14 -17.13
CA ALA A 212 -35.30 2.26 -17.84
C ALA A 212 -34.89 3.59 -17.19
N GLY A 213 -34.48 4.57 -18.00
CA GLY A 213 -34.05 5.91 -17.58
C GLY A 213 -33.98 6.87 -18.75
#